data_AF-G7H0U4-F1
#
_entry.id   AF-G7H0U4-F1
#
_cell.length_a   1.000
_cell.length_b   1.000
_cell.length_c   1.000
_cell.angle_alpha   90.00
_cell.angle_beta   90.00
_cell.angle_gamma   90.00
#
_symmetry.space_group_name_H-M   'P 1'
#
loop_
_entity.id
_entity.type
_entity.pdbx_description
1 polymer ?
#
loop_
_entity_poly.entity_id
_entity_poly.type
_entity_poly.pdbx_seq_one_letter_code
_entity_poly.pdbx_strand_id
1 'polypeptide(L)' 'MTDILIRNVDDDVIARIDSEAQGLGLSRSEYLRQGLRTLAYPRGRTTRADLKRFSELASDLLDEDVMAKAWD' A
#
# COMPACT_ATOMS: atom_id res chain seq x y z
N MET A 1 15.38 -2.82 -16.86
CA MET A 1 14.31 -1.91 -16.39
C MET A 1 13.60 -1.41 -17.62
N THR A 2 12.27 -1.31 -17.61
CA THR A 2 11.49 -0.85 -18.77
C THR A 2 10.86 0.50 -18.42
N ASP A 3 10.97 1.45 -19.33
CA ASP A 3 10.43 2.79 -19.13
C ASP A 3 9.01 2.90 -19.70
N ILE A 4 8.17 3.67 -19.01
CA ILE A 4 6.80 3.95 -19.42
C ILE A 4 6.65 5.46 -19.57
N LEU A 5 6.21 5.90 -20.75
CA LEU A 5 5.90 7.29 -21.03
C LEU A 5 4.38 7.46 -21.14
N ILE A 6 3.81 8.24 -20.23
CA ILE A 6 2.39 8.62 -20.25
C ILE A 6 2.32 10.06 -20.75
N ARG A 7 1.56 10.30 -21.82
CA ARG A 7 1.39 11.62 -22.45
C ARG A 7 -0.02 12.12 -22.26
N ASN A 8 -0.22 13.43 -22.38
CA ASN A 8 -1.51 14.09 -22.32
C ASN A 8 -2.26 13.78 -21.01
N VAL A 9 -1.55 13.90 -19.88
CA VAL A 9 -2.16 13.83 -18.56
C VAL A 9 -2.55 15.24 -18.16
N ASP A 10 -3.79 15.42 -17.70
CA ASP A 10 -4.28 16.72 -17.27
C ASP A 10 -3.47 17.26 -16.08
N ASP A 11 -3.27 18.58 -16.05
CA ASP A 11 -2.40 19.24 -15.07
C ASP A 11 -2.91 19.06 -13.63
N ASP A 12 -4.23 19.02 -13.44
CA ASP A 12 -4.87 18.80 -12.14
C ASP A 12 -4.61 17.39 -11.60
N VAL A 13 -4.59 16.38 -12.48
CA VAL A 13 -4.21 15.01 -12.14
C VAL A 13 -2.74 14.96 -11.69
N ILE A 14 -1.83 15.63 -12.41
CA ILE A 14 -0.42 15.70 -12.01
C ILE A 14 -0.26 16.40 -10.66
N ALA A 15 -0.96 17.52 -10.43
CA ALA A 15 -0.90 18.24 -9.17
C ALA A 15 -1.40 17.39 -8.00
N ARG A 16 -2.46 16.60 -8.20
CA ARG A 16 -2.96 15.67 -7.19
C ARG A 16 -1.92 14.60 -6.84
N ILE A 17 -1.30 14.01 -7.87
CA ILE A 17 -0.25 12.99 -7.69
C ILE A 17 0.93 13.57 -6.90
N ASP A 18 1.38 14.78 -7.24
CA ASP A 18 2.48 15.43 -6.53
C ASP A 18 2.15 15.72 -5.07
N SER A 19 0.93 16.19 -4.79
CA SER A 19 0.47 16.44 -3.43
C SER A 19 0.45 15.15 -2.59
N GLU A 20 -0.04 14.05 -3.16
CA GLU A 20 -0.06 12.74 -2.48
C GLU A 20 1.36 12.19 -2.27
N ALA A 21 2.22 12.29 -3.29
CA ALA A 21 3.62 11.88 -3.18
C ALA A 21 4.36 12.69 -2.11
N GLN A 22 4.18 14.01 -2.07
CA GLN A 22 4.77 14.87 -1.05
C GLN A 22 4.29 14.52 0.36
N GLY A 23 2.99 14.25 0.52
CA GLY A 23 2.42 13.82 1.81
C GLY A 23 3.03 12.52 2.35
N LEU A 24 3.56 11.68 1.45
CA LEU A 24 4.25 10.42 1.78
C LEU A 24 5.79 10.56 1.80
N GLY A 25 6.34 11.75 1.50
CA GLY A 25 7.79 11.95 1.38
C GLY A 25 8.42 11.22 0.19
N LEU A 26 7.64 10.91 -0.84
CA LEU A 26 8.07 10.18 -2.03
C LEU A 26 8.30 11.14 -3.22
N SER A 27 9.17 10.73 -4.14
CA SER A 27 9.19 11.34 -5.46
C SER A 27 7.96 10.91 -6.26
N ARG A 28 7.53 11.75 -7.22
CA ARG A 28 6.45 11.41 -8.16
C ARG A 28 6.67 10.04 -8.84
N SER A 29 7.90 9.76 -9.28
CA SER A 29 8.21 8.51 -9.98
C SER A 29 8.13 7.29 -9.07
N GLU A 30 8.51 7.41 -7.80
CA GLU A 30 8.35 6.32 -6.83
C GLU A 30 6.88 6.10 -6.47
N TYR A 31 6.13 7.17 -6.25
CA TYR A 31 4.68 7.07 -6.01
C TYR A 31 3.95 6.35 -7.16
N LEU A 32 4.24 6.73 -8.40
CA LEU A 32 3.69 6.06 -9.58
C LEU A 32 4.13 4.59 -9.69
N ARG A 33 5.39 4.26 -9.37
CA ARG A 33 5.84 2.86 -9.34
C ARG A 33 5.08 2.03 -8.32
N GLN A 34 4.83 2.56 -7.13
CA GLN A 34 4.03 1.87 -6.11
C GLN A 34 2.59 1.68 -6.57
N GLY A 35 1.98 2.71 -7.16
CA GLY A 35 0.66 2.62 -7.76
C GLY A 35 0.56 1.55 -8.85
N LEU A 36 1.55 1.48 -9.75
CA LEU A 36 1.63 0.44 -10.79
C LEU A 36 1.75 -0.97 -10.20
N ARG A 37 2.49 -1.15 -9.10
CA ARG A 37 2.56 -2.46 -8.41
C ARG A 37 1.20 -2.85 -7.85
N THR A 38 0.47 -1.93 -7.23
CA THR A 38 -0.88 -2.20 -6.71
C THR A 38 -1.86 -2.51 -7.85
N LEU A 39 -1.75 -1.81 -8.98
CA LEU A 39 -2.55 -2.06 -10.17
C LEU A 39 -2.27 -3.45 -10.77
N ALA A 40 -0.99 -3.83 -10.87
CA ALA A 40 -0.57 -5.11 -11.46
C ALA A 40 -0.90 -6.31 -10.57
N TYR A 41 -0.91 -6.11 -9.24
CA TYR A 41 -1.21 -7.14 -8.25
C TYR A 41 -2.40 -6.72 -7.39
N PRO A 42 -3.61 -6.65 -7.97
CA PRO A 42 -4.80 -6.26 -7.23
C PRO A 42 -5.05 -7.29 -6.13
N ARG A 43 -5.40 -6.80 -4.92
CA ARG A 43 -5.76 -7.69 -3.82
C ARG A 43 -7.04 -8.45 -4.17
N GLY A 44 -7.05 -9.75 -3.88
CA GLY A 44 -8.23 -10.60 -4.06
C GLY A 44 -9.39 -10.19 -3.14
N ARG A 45 -10.58 -10.74 -3.41
CA ARG A 45 -11.75 -10.53 -2.55
C ARG A 45 -11.51 -11.17 -1.18
N THR A 46 -11.73 -10.42 -0.11
CA THR A 46 -11.70 -10.95 1.25
C THR A 46 -13.01 -11.65 1.58
N THR A 47 -12.93 -12.88 2.09
CA THR A 47 -14.08 -13.68 2.54
C THR A 47 -14.15 -13.76 4.06
N ARG A 48 -15.28 -14.23 4.61
CA ARG A 48 -15.40 -14.52 6.04
C ARG A 48 -14.42 -15.61 6.51
N ALA A 49 -14.09 -16.58 5.65
CA ALA A 49 -13.14 -17.63 5.96
C ALA A 49 -11.73 -17.05 6.13
N ASP A 50 -11.34 -16.09 5.29
CA ASP A 50 -10.06 -15.38 5.42
C ASP A 50 -9.97 -14.62 6.74
N LEU A 51 -11.05 -13.94 7.14
CA LEU A 51 -11.11 -13.23 8.42
C LEU A 51 -11.03 -14.18 9.62
N LYS A 52 -11.73 -15.33 9.57
CA LYS A 52 -11.64 -16.34 10.63
C LYS A 52 -10.21 -16.86 10.77
N ARG A 53 -9.58 -17.23 9.65
CA ARG A 53 -8.19 -17.70 9.62
C ARG A 53 -7.23 -16.63 10.15
N PHE A 54 -7.43 -15.37 9.78
CA PHE A 54 -6.61 -14.26 10.29
C PHE A 54 -6.76 -14.10 11.81
N SER A 55 -7.99 -14.16 12.34
CA SER A 55 -8.25 -14.04 13.78
C SER A 55 -7.58 -15.14 14.60
N GLU A 56 -7.50 -16.36 14.06
CA GLU A 56 -6.81 -17.47 14.72
C GLU A 56 -5.28 -17.26 14.70
N LEU A 57 -4.74 -16.85 13.55
CA LEU A 57 -3.30 -16.62 13.36
C LEU A 57 -2.76 -15.43 14.15
N ALA A 58 -3.56 -14.39 14.32
CA ALA A 58 -3.20 -13.14 14.98
C ALA A 58 -3.79 -13.05 16.40
N SER A 59 -4.05 -14.19 17.02
CA SER A 59 -4.72 -14.27 18.33
C SER A 59 -3.88 -13.70 19.48
N ASP A 60 -2.55 -13.69 19.32
CA ASP A 60 -1.57 -13.14 20.26
C ASP A 60 -1.35 -11.63 20.11
N LEU A 61 -1.91 -10.98 19.08
CA LEU A 61 -1.84 -9.51 18.94
C LEU A 61 -2.49 -8.76 20.10
N LEU A 62 -3.34 -9.43 20.89
CA LEU A 62 -3.98 -8.87 22.08
C LEU A 62 -3.22 -9.17 23.38
N ASP A 63 -2.15 -9.96 23.29
CA ASP A 63 -1.28 -10.24 24.42
C ASP A 63 -0.25 -9.10 24.57
N GLU A 64 -0.35 -8.38 25.68
CA GLU A 64 0.48 -7.19 25.95
C GLU A 64 1.96 -7.55 26.09
N ASP A 65 2.29 -8.72 26.67
CA ASP A 65 3.67 -9.17 26.83
C ASP A 65 4.28 -9.57 25.48
N VAL A 66 3.50 -10.23 24.62
CA VAL A 66 3.93 -10.58 23.26
C VAL A 66 4.17 -9.33 22.42
N MET A 67 3.27 -8.34 22.50
CA MET A 67 3.43 -7.08 21.77
C MET A 67 4.60 -6.26 22.32
N ALA A 68 4.78 -6.16 23.63
CA ALA A 68 5.93 -5.48 24.21
C ALA A 68 7.26 -6.06 23.69
N LYS A 69 7.38 -7.39 23.67
CA LYS A 69 8.57 -8.09 23.15
C LYS A 69 8.79 -7.90 21.65
N ALA A 70 7.75 -7.67 20.86
CA ALA A 70 7.87 -7.46 19.41
C ALA A 70 8.45 -6.09 19.03
N TRP A 71 8.45 -5.13 19.96
CA TRP A 71 8.92 -3.75 19.75
C TRP A 71 10.17 -3.38 20.57
N ASP A 72 10.68 -4.29 21.39
CA ASP A 72 12.00 -4.21 22.04
C ASP A 72 13.14 -4.37 21.02
#